data_AF-A0A6M7WDX0-F1
#
_entry.id   AF-A0A6M7WDX0-F1
#
_cell.length_a   1.000
_cell.length_b   1.000
_cell.length_c   1.000
_cell.angle_alpha   90.00
_cell.angle_beta   90.00
_cell.angle_gamma   90.00
#
_symmetry.space_group_name_H-M   'P 1'
#
loop_
_entity.id
_entity.type
_entity.pdbx_description
1 polymer ?
#
loop_
_entity_poly.entity_id
_entity_poly.type
_entity_poly.pdbx_seq_one_letter_code
_entity_poly.pdbx_strand_id
1 'polypeptide(L)'
;MSKALTTFALVAVLTALLMALSLAVARHGYPYGVTGARRLDGIADAATFIPLAAVFFFSALLMMILPIRAASIVLTHAADAIFWAVIVLFATIVGGLLARWAFGQSGVLAALLNWRFLFAVAVVGCHFVMNELRRNVLLRSLFFVIFAAATLACLFWSFTL
;
A
#
# COMPACT_ATOMS: atom_id res chain seq x y z
N MET A 1 10.45 -11.06 9.06
CA MET A 1 9.48 -11.29 7.96
C MET A 1 8.15 -11.86 8.43
N SER A 2 8.08 -12.68 9.48
CA SER A 2 6.81 -13.26 9.99
C SER A 2 5.73 -12.21 10.26
N LYS A 3 6.07 -11.10 10.95
CA LYS A 3 5.11 -10.05 11.32
C LYS A 3 4.38 -9.43 10.13
N ALA A 4 5.08 -9.13 9.04
CA ALA A 4 4.46 -8.52 7.85
C ALA A 4 3.46 -9.47 7.20
N LEU A 5 3.84 -10.74 7.04
CA LEU A 5 2.99 -11.78 6.46
C LEU A 5 1.79 -12.12 7.36
N THR A 6 1.99 -12.20 8.67
CA THR A 6 0.88 -12.43 9.62
C THR A 6 -0.09 -11.25 9.66
N THR A 7 0.40 -10.01 9.67
CA THR A 7 -0.46 -8.82 9.61
C THR A 7 -1.23 -8.78 8.30
N PHE A 8 -0.55 -9.04 7.19
CA PHE A 8 -1.18 -9.12 5.87
C PHE A 8 -2.29 -10.17 5.85
N ALA A 9 -2.00 -11.40 6.28
CA ALA A 9 -2.97 -12.49 6.30
C ALA A 9 -4.16 -12.17 7.21
N LEU A 10 -3.91 -11.66 8.41
CA LEU A 10 -4.96 -11.28 9.36
C LEU A 10 -5.90 -10.23 8.76
N VAL A 11 -5.34 -9.15 8.21
CA VAL A 11 -6.14 -8.07 7.60
C VAL A 11 -6.90 -8.60 6.40
N ALA A 12 -6.25 -9.35 5.51
CA ALA A 12 -6.89 -9.89 4.32
C ALA A 12 -8.07 -10.81 4.66
N VAL A 13 -7.92 -11.68 5.66
CA VAL A 13 -8.99 -12.57 6.13
C VAL A 13 -10.13 -11.77 6.74
N LEU A 14 -9.85 -10.82 7.64
CA LEU A 14 -10.90 -10.00 8.27
C LEU A 14 -11.64 -9.15 7.25
N THR A 15 -10.94 -8.53 6.29
CA THR A 15 -11.58 -7.78 5.20
C THR A 15 -12.40 -8.69 4.29
N ALA A 16 -11.90 -9.89 3.97
CA ALA A 16 -12.65 -10.87 3.19
C ALA A 16 -13.97 -11.26 3.88
N LEU A 17 -13.94 -11.47 5.20
CA LEU A 17 -15.14 -11.76 5.98
C LEU A 17 -16.13 -10.58 5.99
N LEU A 18 -15.66 -9.34 6.15
CA LEU A 18 -16.50 -8.15 6.09
C LEU A 18 -17.14 -7.97 4.70
N MET A 19 -16.38 -8.22 3.63
CA MET A 19 -16.89 -8.18 2.26
C MET A 19 -17.90 -9.30 2.03
N ALA A 20 -17.60 -10.53 2.46
CA ALA A 20 -18.50 -11.68 2.35
C ALA A 20 -19.83 -11.43 3.09
N LEU A 21 -19.77 -10.87 4.30
CA LEU A 21 -20.97 -10.47 5.05
C LEU A 21 -21.77 -9.41 4.27
N SER A 22 -21.10 -8.40 3.73
CA SER A 22 -21.74 -7.36 2.93
C SER A 22 -22.44 -7.93 1.69
N LEU A 23 -21.80 -8.86 0.99
CA LEU A 23 -22.36 -9.56 -0.17
C LEU A 23 -23.53 -10.48 0.21
N ALA A 24 -23.42 -11.22 1.30
CA ALA A 24 -24.48 -12.09 1.80
C ALA A 24 -25.73 -11.28 2.18
N VAL A 25 -25.55 -10.21 2.95
CA VAL A 25 -26.64 -9.30 3.34
C VAL A 25 -27.31 -8.66 2.12
N ALA A 26 -26.53 -8.27 1.10
CA ALA A 26 -27.07 -7.75 -0.15
C ALA A 26 -27.88 -8.79 -0.92
N ARG A 27 -27.45 -10.06 -0.96
CA ARG A 27 -28.20 -11.16 -1.59
C ARG A 27 -29.53 -11.44 -0.91
N HIS A 28 -29.63 -11.19 0.39
CA HIS A 28 -30.89 -11.30 1.15
C HIS A 28 -31.82 -10.09 0.96
N GLY A 29 -31.48 -9.13 0.10
CA GLY A 29 -32.33 -7.98 -0.23
C GLY A 29 -32.20 -6.79 0.72
N TYR A 30 -31.28 -6.84 1.70
CA TYR A 30 -31.06 -5.72 2.62
C TYR A 30 -30.12 -4.67 2.00
N PRO A 31 -30.51 -3.38 2.00
CA PRO A 31 -29.72 -2.31 1.34
C PRO A 31 -28.37 -2.05 2.03
N TYR A 32 -28.23 -2.42 3.30
CA TYR A 32 -27.00 -2.24 4.07
C TYR A 32 -25.80 -3.01 3.50
N GLY A 33 -26.04 -4.16 2.87
CA GLY A 33 -24.99 -4.96 2.25
C GLY A 33 -24.30 -4.25 1.09
N VAL A 34 -25.08 -3.55 0.25
CA VAL A 34 -24.56 -2.75 -0.86
C VAL A 34 -23.76 -1.56 -0.33
N THR A 35 -24.24 -0.91 0.73
CA THR A 35 -23.53 0.20 1.37
C THR A 35 -22.20 -0.25 1.99
N GLY A 36 -22.19 -1.40 2.66
CA GLY A 36 -20.97 -2.00 3.23
C GLY A 36 -19.92 -2.31 2.17
N ALA A 37 -20.33 -2.98 1.09
CA ALA A 37 -19.45 -3.30 -0.04
C ALA A 37 -18.89 -2.05 -0.70
N ARG A 38 -19.71 -1.02 -0.94
CA ARG A 38 -19.25 0.26 -1.53
C ARG A 38 -18.25 1.00 -0.64
N ARG A 39 -18.45 0.99 0.69
CA ARG A 39 -17.50 1.61 1.63
C ARG A 39 -16.17 0.87 1.65
N LEU A 40 -16.20 -0.46 1.62
CA LEU A 40 -14.99 -1.27 1.50
C LEU A 40 -14.26 -1.00 0.19
N ASP A 41 -14.98 -0.88 -0.93
CA ASP A 41 -14.38 -0.54 -2.23
C ASP A 41 -13.73 0.85 -2.24
N GLY A 42 -14.37 1.83 -1.61
CA GLY A 42 -13.81 3.18 -1.50
C GLY A 42 -12.52 3.23 -0.69
N ILE A 43 -12.31 2.29 0.23
CA ILE A 43 -11.04 2.13 0.96
C ILE A 43 -10.05 1.31 0.12
N ALA A 44 -10.53 0.24 -0.51
CA ALA A 44 -9.75 -0.71 -1.30
C ALA A 44 -9.47 -0.21 -2.73
N ASP A 45 -9.07 1.06 -2.86
CA ASP A 45 -8.72 1.64 -4.15
C ASP A 45 -7.20 1.64 -4.35
N ALA A 46 -6.74 0.97 -5.41
CA ALA A 46 -5.34 0.98 -5.83
C ALA A 46 -4.84 2.41 -6.13
N ALA A 47 -5.75 3.37 -6.31
CA ALA A 47 -5.38 4.76 -6.48
C ALA A 47 -4.63 5.40 -5.33
N THR A 48 -4.88 4.91 -4.13
CA THR A 48 -4.28 5.43 -2.90
C THR A 48 -2.80 5.09 -2.75
N PHE A 49 -2.26 4.12 -3.52
CA PHE A 49 -0.82 3.79 -3.47
C PHE A 49 0.08 4.91 -4.02
N ILE A 50 -0.39 5.69 -4.99
CA ILE A 50 0.40 6.79 -5.58
C ILE A 50 0.72 7.88 -4.53
N PRO A 51 -0.28 8.49 -3.87
CA PRO A 51 0.00 9.49 -2.84
C PRO A 51 0.76 8.89 -1.64
N LEU A 52 0.48 7.64 -1.24
CA LEU A 52 1.23 6.98 -0.17
C LEU A 52 2.71 6.79 -0.56
N ALA A 53 2.99 6.39 -1.79
CA ALA A 53 4.36 6.25 -2.28
C ALA A 53 5.07 7.60 -2.38
N ALA A 54 4.39 8.66 -2.79
CA ALA A 54 4.95 10.02 -2.79
C ALA A 54 5.47 10.41 -1.40
N VAL A 55 4.64 10.25 -0.36
CA VAL A 55 5.02 10.58 1.02
C VAL A 55 6.11 9.64 1.53
N PHE A 56 6.09 8.37 1.14
CA PHE A 56 7.15 7.42 1.49
C PHE A 56 8.49 7.82 0.87
N PHE A 57 8.53 8.10 -0.43
CA PHE A 57 9.76 8.50 -1.12
C PHE A 57 10.28 9.84 -0.62
N PHE A 58 9.39 10.77 -0.26
CA PHE A 58 9.80 12.00 0.41
C PHE A 58 10.41 11.72 1.79
N SER A 59 9.81 10.82 2.58
CA SER A 59 10.37 10.38 3.87
C SER A 59 11.75 9.73 3.69
N ALA A 60 11.90 8.88 2.67
CA ALA A 60 13.16 8.24 2.33
C ALA A 60 14.22 9.28 1.90
N LEU A 61 13.83 10.27 1.09
CA LEU A 61 14.66 11.40 0.68
C LEU A 61 15.21 12.15 1.89
N LEU A 62 14.34 12.49 2.85
CA LEU A 62 14.74 13.16 4.09
C LEU A 62 15.78 12.34 4.86
N MET A 63 15.63 11.02 4.94
CA MET A 63 16.62 10.16 5.61
C MET A 63 17.99 10.14 4.93
N MET A 64 18.05 10.43 3.62
CA MET A 64 19.32 10.53 2.90
C MET A 64 20.06 11.84 3.19
N ILE A 65 19.40 12.91 3.60
CA ILE A 65 20.09 14.18 3.93
C ILE A 65 20.30 14.34 5.43
N LEU A 66 19.32 13.93 6.24
CA LEU A 66 19.29 14.23 7.66
C LEU A 66 20.44 13.56 8.45
N PRO A 67 20.83 14.16 9.59
CA PRO A 67 21.72 13.49 10.54
C PRO A 67 21.05 12.22 11.10
N ILE A 68 21.88 11.26 11.54
CA ILE A 68 21.45 9.90 11.89
C ILE A 68 20.26 9.86 12.86
N ARG A 69 20.25 10.75 13.87
CA ARG A 69 19.15 10.84 14.86
C ARG A 69 17.83 11.27 14.21
N ALA A 70 17.84 12.33 13.41
CA ALA A 70 16.64 12.83 12.74
C ALA A 70 16.15 11.83 11.68
N ALA A 71 17.05 11.21 10.93
CA ALA A 71 16.69 10.15 9.99
C ALA A 71 16.03 8.95 10.71
N SER A 72 16.47 8.61 11.92
CA SER A 72 15.82 7.56 12.72
C SER A 72 14.39 7.92 13.11
N ILE A 73 14.13 9.18 13.46
CA ILE A 73 12.76 9.66 13.79
C ILE A 73 11.86 9.55 12.55
N VAL A 74 12.36 9.97 11.38
CA VAL A 74 11.59 9.85 10.12
C VAL A 74 11.31 8.38 9.80
N LEU A 75 12.26 7.47 10.06
CA LEU A 75 12.06 6.04 9.82
C LEU A 75 10.92 5.50 10.70
N THR A 76 11.00 5.71 12.01
CA THR A 76 10.06 5.11 12.96
C THR A 76 8.66 5.72 12.92
N HIS A 77 8.54 7.01 12.59
CA HIS A 77 7.25 7.70 12.66
C HIS A 77 6.57 7.94 11.31
N ALA A 78 7.34 8.10 10.23
CA ALA A 78 6.78 8.33 8.91
C ALA A 78 6.88 7.07 8.04
N ALA A 79 8.09 6.60 7.75
CA ALA A 79 8.27 5.52 6.79
C ALA A 79 7.72 4.17 7.27
N ASP A 80 7.92 3.81 8.54
CA ASP A 80 7.34 2.60 9.14
C ASP A 80 5.81 2.65 9.10
N ALA A 81 5.22 3.80 9.46
CA ALA A 81 3.77 3.98 9.45
C ALA A 81 3.20 3.82 8.03
N ILE A 82 3.84 4.43 7.03
CA ILE A 82 3.43 4.33 5.64
C ILE A 82 3.63 2.91 5.09
N PHE A 83 4.73 2.25 5.44
CA PHE A 83 4.97 0.85 5.08
C PHE A 83 3.84 -0.06 5.59
N TRP A 84 3.44 0.08 6.85
CA TRP A 84 2.31 -0.67 7.40
C TRP A 84 0.98 -0.29 6.75
N ALA A 85 0.75 0.98 6.44
CA ALA A 85 -0.44 1.42 5.72
C ALA A 85 -0.53 0.77 4.34
N VAL A 86 0.58 0.69 3.59
CA VAL A 86 0.66 0.02 2.30
C VAL A 86 0.35 -1.47 2.43
N ILE A 87 0.89 -2.16 3.44
CA ILE A 87 0.57 -3.58 3.69
C ILE A 87 -0.92 -3.78 3.98
N VAL A 88 -1.49 -2.96 4.88
CA VAL A 88 -2.90 -3.06 5.29
C VAL A 88 -3.82 -2.79 4.11
N LEU A 89 -3.54 -1.76 3.33
CA LEU A 89 -4.31 -1.43 2.13
C LEU A 89 -4.25 -2.54 1.09
N PHE A 90 -3.05 -3.07 0.82
CA PHE A 90 -2.89 -4.18 -0.13
C PHE A 90 -3.64 -5.44 0.35
N ALA A 91 -3.53 -5.77 1.64
CA ALA A 91 -4.29 -6.86 2.25
C ALA A 91 -5.80 -6.66 2.14
N THR A 92 -6.27 -5.42 2.35
CA THR A 92 -7.70 -5.06 2.24
C THR A 92 -8.21 -5.28 0.83
N ILE A 93 -7.44 -4.86 -0.19
CA ILE A 93 -7.78 -5.10 -1.60
C ILE A 93 -7.84 -6.60 -1.88
N VAL A 94 -6.77 -7.34 -1.56
CA VAL A 94 -6.71 -8.79 -1.81
C VAL A 94 -7.88 -9.52 -1.12
N GLY A 95 -8.15 -9.21 0.15
CA GLY A 95 -9.27 -9.79 0.89
C GLY A 95 -10.63 -9.52 0.25
N GLY A 96 -10.87 -8.28 -0.18
CA GLY A 96 -12.11 -7.91 -0.89
C GLY A 96 -12.29 -8.64 -2.21
N LEU A 97 -11.22 -8.75 -3.01
CA LEU A 97 -11.25 -9.46 -4.30
C LEU A 97 -11.46 -10.97 -4.10
N LEU A 98 -10.80 -11.58 -3.11
CA LEU A 98 -10.98 -13.01 -2.78
C LEU A 98 -12.42 -13.32 -2.37
N ALA A 99 -13.04 -12.47 -1.55
CA ALA A 99 -14.44 -12.64 -1.17
C ALA A 99 -15.36 -12.56 -2.40
N ARG A 100 -15.15 -11.60 -3.31
CA ARG A 100 -15.94 -11.49 -4.55
C ARG A 100 -15.76 -12.69 -5.47
N TRP A 101 -14.53 -13.17 -5.61
CA TRP A 101 -14.22 -14.37 -6.37
C TRP A 101 -14.95 -15.58 -5.80
N ALA A 102 -14.93 -15.78 -4.47
CA ALA A 102 -15.66 -16.85 -3.79
C ALA A 102 -17.19 -16.73 -3.96
N PHE A 103 -17.71 -15.52 -4.13
CA PHE A 103 -19.12 -15.27 -4.43
C PHE A 103 -19.45 -15.34 -5.93
N GLY A 104 -18.51 -15.78 -6.79
CA GLY A 104 -18.74 -16.08 -8.20
C GLY A 104 -18.33 -14.98 -9.20
N GLN A 105 -17.70 -13.89 -8.74
CA GLN A 105 -17.23 -12.82 -9.62
C GLN A 105 -15.79 -13.08 -10.08
N SER A 106 -15.59 -14.06 -10.97
CA SER A 106 -14.25 -14.53 -11.36
C SER A 106 -13.37 -13.47 -12.04
N GLY A 107 -13.96 -12.58 -12.85
CA GLY A 107 -13.23 -11.52 -13.55
C GLY A 107 -12.60 -10.46 -12.65
N VAL A 108 -12.96 -10.43 -11.36
CA VAL A 108 -12.50 -9.42 -10.40
C VAL A 108 -11.01 -9.61 -10.04
N LEU A 109 -10.45 -10.81 -10.18
CA LEU A 109 -9.03 -11.05 -9.92
C LEU A 109 -8.11 -10.34 -10.93
N ALA A 110 -8.61 -10.02 -12.13
CA ALA A 110 -7.85 -9.22 -13.10
C ALA A 110 -7.48 -7.84 -12.55
N ALA A 111 -8.21 -7.33 -11.55
CA ALA A 111 -7.87 -6.09 -10.86
C ALA A 111 -6.48 -6.14 -10.21
N LEU A 112 -5.96 -7.32 -9.83
CA LEU A 112 -4.61 -7.47 -9.28
C LEU A 112 -3.48 -7.17 -10.29
N LEU A 113 -3.79 -7.16 -11.60
CA LEU A 113 -2.83 -6.77 -12.63
C LEU A 113 -2.75 -5.24 -12.81
N ASN A 114 -3.42 -4.47 -11.95
CA ASN A 114 -3.34 -3.03 -12.01
C ASN A 114 -1.89 -2.57 -11.76
N TRP A 115 -1.32 -1.85 -12.73
CA TRP A 115 0.06 -1.36 -12.71
C TRP A 115 0.36 -0.49 -11.46
N ARG A 116 -0.67 0.10 -10.83
CA ARG A 116 -0.53 0.92 -9.61
C ARG A 116 0.01 0.12 -8.42
N PHE A 117 -0.11 -1.20 -8.42
CA PHE A 117 0.51 -2.04 -7.39
C PHE A 117 2.05 -2.02 -7.44
N LEU A 118 2.66 -1.57 -8.55
CA LEU A 118 4.11 -1.37 -8.62
C LEU A 118 4.60 -0.39 -7.54
N PHE A 119 3.79 0.60 -7.16
CA PHE A 119 4.14 1.52 -6.07
C PHE A 119 4.17 0.83 -4.71
N ALA A 120 3.23 -0.08 -4.45
CA ALA A 120 3.23 -0.87 -3.22
C ALA A 120 4.51 -1.72 -3.13
N VAL A 121 4.86 -2.39 -4.23
CA VAL A 121 6.09 -3.19 -4.33
C VAL A 121 7.33 -2.31 -4.14
N ALA A 122 7.38 -1.14 -4.79
CA ALA A 122 8.49 -0.21 -4.66
C ALA A 122 8.67 0.30 -3.23
N VAL A 123 7.58 0.66 -2.54
CA VAL A 123 7.62 1.07 -1.13
C VAL A 123 8.16 -0.05 -0.25
N VAL A 124 7.60 -1.27 -0.38
CA VAL A 124 8.01 -2.43 0.41
C VAL A 124 9.48 -2.78 0.15
N GLY A 125 9.90 -2.81 -1.11
CA GLY A 125 11.28 -3.10 -1.51
C GLY A 125 12.26 -2.07 -0.95
N CYS A 126 11.97 -0.78 -1.16
CA CYS A 126 12.79 0.32 -0.64
C CYS A 126 12.88 0.29 0.90
N HIS A 127 11.80 -0.05 1.58
CA HIS A 127 11.78 -0.15 3.03
C HIS A 127 12.75 -1.22 3.56
N PHE A 128 12.81 -2.39 2.90
CA PHE A 128 13.72 -3.46 3.31
C PHE A 128 15.20 -3.13 3.07
N VAL A 129 15.53 -2.41 2.01
CA VAL A 129 16.92 -2.04 1.70
C VAL A 129 17.35 -0.71 2.34
N MET A 130 16.43 0.02 2.98
CA MET A 130 16.66 1.37 3.51
C MET A 130 17.88 1.47 4.42
N ASN A 131 18.10 0.46 5.26
CA ASN A 131 19.24 0.45 6.17
C ASN A 131 20.58 0.32 5.43
N GLU A 132 20.62 -0.43 4.33
CA GLU A 132 21.80 -0.59 3.48
C GLU A 132 22.10 0.70 2.71
N LEU A 133 21.05 1.32 2.15
CA LEU A 133 21.15 2.58 1.42
C LEU A 133 21.75 3.71 2.27
N ARG A 134 21.44 3.72 3.57
CA ARG A 134 21.94 4.75 4.49
C ARG A 134 23.39 4.56 4.91
N ARG A 135 23.92 3.33 4.88
CA ARG A 135 25.27 3.00 5.37
C ARG A 135 26.35 3.39 4.38
N ASN A 136 26.09 3.26 3.08
CA ASN A 136 27.06 3.55 2.04
C ASN A 136 26.86 4.96 1.47
N VAL A 137 27.89 5.81 1.54
CA VAL A 137 27.82 7.22 1.09
C VAL A 137 27.44 7.33 -0.38
N LEU A 138 27.94 6.43 -1.23
CA LEU A 138 27.65 6.45 -2.68
C LEU A 138 26.20 6.05 -2.97
N LEU A 139 25.67 5.04 -2.26
CA LEU A 139 24.25 4.68 -2.38
C LEU A 139 23.37 5.79 -1.83
N ARG A 140 23.77 6.43 -0.72
CA ARG A 140 23.02 7.50 -0.08
C ARG A 140 22.84 8.72 -1.00
N SER A 141 23.89 9.12 -1.73
CA SER A 141 23.80 10.25 -2.68
C SER A 141 23.04 9.86 -3.96
N LEU A 142 23.23 8.65 -4.49
CA LEU A 142 22.48 8.16 -5.65
C LEU A 142 20.99 8.06 -5.34
N PHE A 143 20.62 7.44 -4.21
CA PHE A 143 19.23 7.26 -3.82
C PHE A 143 18.56 8.54 -3.37
N PHE A 144 19.33 9.55 -2.93
CA PHE A 144 18.77 10.90 -2.77
C PHE A 144 18.17 11.40 -4.09
N VAL A 145 18.91 11.32 -5.20
CA VAL A 145 18.40 11.75 -6.52
C VAL A 145 17.23 10.88 -6.98
N ILE A 146 17.34 9.56 -6.81
CA ILE A 146 16.27 8.61 -7.20
C ILE A 146 14.98 8.87 -6.41
N PHE A 147 15.05 9.04 -5.09
CA PHE A 147 13.87 9.32 -4.27
C PHE A 147 13.28 10.70 -4.57
N ALA A 148 14.10 11.68 -4.92
CA ALA A 148 13.60 12.99 -5.36
C ALA A 148 12.79 12.83 -6.65
N ALA A 149 13.37 12.16 -7.65
CA ALA A 149 12.70 11.89 -8.92
C ALA A 149 11.41 11.07 -8.72
N ALA A 150 11.44 10.04 -7.88
CA ALA A 150 10.28 9.21 -7.57
C ALA A 150 9.18 10.00 -6.85
N THR A 151 9.55 10.87 -5.91
CA THR A 151 8.60 11.76 -5.22
C THR A 151 7.93 12.69 -6.22
N LEU A 152 8.71 13.35 -7.09
CA LEU A 152 8.20 14.24 -8.12
C LEU A 152 7.32 13.51 -9.13
N ALA A 153 7.73 12.31 -9.57
CA ALA A 153 6.92 11.48 -10.45
C ALA A 153 5.58 11.12 -9.80
N CYS A 154 5.55 10.75 -8.51
CA CYS A 154 4.28 10.43 -7.84
C CYS A 154 3.37 11.65 -7.62
N LEU A 155 3.93 12.86 -7.49
CA LEU A 155 3.15 14.09 -7.27
C LEU A 155 2.64 14.73 -8.57
N PHE A 156 3.50 14.79 -9.59
CA PHE A 156 3.25 15.60 -10.79
C PHE A 156 2.94 14.76 -12.03
N TRP A 157 3.34 13.48 -12.05
CA TRP A 157 3.00 12.61 -13.16
C TRP A 157 1.59 12.08 -12.96
N SER A 158 0.62 12.65 -13.68
CA SER A 158 -0.67 12.00 -13.84
C SER A 158 -0.45 10.77 -14.72
N PHE A 159 -0.40 9.58 -14.13
CA PHE A 159 -0.46 8.31 -14.88
C PHE A 159 -1.84 8.05 -15.50
N THR A 160 -2.65 9.10 -15.64
CA THR A 160 -3.83 9.15 -16.48
C THR A 160 -3.40 9.74 -17.81
N LEU A 161 -3.22 8.87 -18.81
CA LEU A 161 -3.44 9.22 -20.21
C LEU A 161 -4.91 8.96 -20.51
#